data_AF-A0A1F3AH30-F1
#
_entry.id   AF-A0A1F3AH30-F1
#
_cell.length_a   1.000
_cell.length_b   1.000
_cell.length_c   1.000
_cell.angle_alpha   90.00
_cell.angle_beta   90.00
_cell.angle_gamma   90.00
#
_symmetry.space_group_name_H-M   'P 1'
#
loop_
_entity.id
_entity.type
_entity.pdbx_description
1 polymer ?
#
loop_
_entity_poly.entity_id
_entity_poly.type
_entity_poly.pdbx_seq_one_letter_code
_entity_poly.pdbx_strand_id
1 'polypeptide(L)'
;MCEVQVRTVLQHAWAEIEHDVQYKSEADLPKSLKKKFLSLAGLLEIADREFQAIQDEDARLKSSVLADLQDELTRDAVSETQNIATKGPSDGQNVNQNVRALLLQGLFHEAIKIYDEKIAAEPRSYTLYIGRAKARFLSGDTTGAKEDIEVALDLNPDAHVARNLKVKIIEGDVRAIPLTNDVALARSKTHAGNAALRDGMGVAAYEFYSDAQKAGASVPFSITNKAMACLVAGDYEGAKILLDSFRVIYGTPAAINIQALYTLLSCLTDAVDWEARIADLQKSVEEKGDFEMQLSPLPIVKEGLEKTVIDAEHRRRIAETFGALG
;
A
#
# COMPACT_ATOMS: atom_id res chain seq x y z
N MET A 1 8.76 14.22 -35.35
CA MET A 1 8.90 13.13 -34.37
C MET A 1 9.96 13.56 -33.38
N CYS A 2 9.62 13.59 -32.09
CA CYS A 2 10.57 13.86 -31.02
C CYS A 2 10.74 12.52 -30.27
N GLU A 3 11.97 12.00 -30.19
CA GLU A 3 12.29 10.83 -29.38
C GLU A 3 12.90 11.34 -28.07
N VAL A 4 12.29 10.98 -26.94
CA VAL A 4 12.82 11.30 -25.61
C VAL A 4 13.64 10.10 -25.16
N GLN A 5 14.97 10.27 -25.10
CA GLN A 5 15.86 9.27 -24.52
C GLN A 5 16.13 9.60 -23.05
N VAL A 6 15.81 8.67 -22.16
CA VAL A 6 16.20 8.74 -20.74
C VAL A 6 17.55 8.05 -20.62
N ARG A 7 18.58 8.80 -20.22
CA ARG A 7 19.94 8.28 -19.96
C ARG A 7 20.37 8.69 -18.56
N THR A 8 21.13 7.85 -17.89
CA THR A 8 21.75 8.24 -16.61
C THR A 8 22.87 9.25 -16.85
N VAL A 9 23.27 9.98 -15.81
CA VAL A 9 24.40 10.93 -15.89
C VAL A 9 25.69 10.23 -16.32
N LEU A 10 25.88 8.97 -15.90
CA LEU A 10 27.05 8.16 -16.27
C LEU A 10 26.99 7.72 -17.73
N GLN A 11 25.82 7.31 -18.23
CA GLN A 11 25.62 6.99 -19.64
C GLN A 11 25.82 8.21 -20.54
N HIS A 12 25.40 9.40 -20.10
CA HIS A 12 25.63 10.65 -20.82
C HIS A 12 27.10 11.03 -20.83
N ALA A 13 27.76 11.01 -19.67
CA ALA A 13 29.19 11.29 -19.55
C ALA A 13 30.02 10.29 -20.38
N TRP A 14 29.65 9.01 -20.39
CA TRP A 14 30.30 8.01 -21.23
C TRP A 14 30.12 8.32 -22.72
N ALA A 15 28.91 8.65 -23.16
CA ALA A 15 28.64 8.97 -24.57
C ALA A 15 29.45 10.20 -25.04
N GLU A 16 29.61 11.22 -24.19
CA GLU A 16 30.48 12.37 -24.47
C GLU A 16 31.96 11.98 -24.56
N ILE A 17 32.45 11.19 -23.59
CA ILE A 17 33.86 10.74 -23.56
C ILE A 17 34.16 9.83 -24.76
N GLU A 18 33.27 8.90 -25.08
CA GLU A 18 33.39 8.01 -26.24
C GLU A 18 33.41 8.81 -27.53
N HIS A 19 32.48 9.75 -27.69
CA HIS A 19 32.44 10.61 -28.86
C HIS A 19 33.73 11.43 -28.99
N ASP A 20 34.21 12.07 -27.92
CA ASP A 20 35.44 12.89 -27.97
C ASP A 20 36.71 12.08 -28.25
N VAL A 21 36.79 10.86 -27.71
CA VAL A 21 37.92 9.95 -27.96
C VAL A 21 37.85 9.41 -29.38
N GLN A 22 36.71 8.87 -29.82
CA GLN A 22 36.57 8.31 -31.17
C GLN A 22 36.69 9.37 -32.26
N TYR A 23 36.11 10.55 -32.07
CA TYR A 23 36.15 11.65 -33.04
C TYR A 23 37.57 12.21 -33.22
N LYS A 24 38.41 12.19 -32.17
CA LYS A 24 39.81 12.67 -32.24
C LYS A 24 40.83 11.58 -32.60
N SER A 25 40.44 10.29 -32.65
CA SER A 25 41.41 9.18 -32.76
C SER A 25 41.00 8.01 -33.67
N GLU A 26 40.18 8.26 -34.69
CA GLU A 26 39.53 7.22 -35.53
C GLU A 26 40.51 6.18 -36.14
N ALA A 27 41.81 6.47 -36.27
CA ALA A 27 42.80 5.58 -36.88
C ALA A 27 43.96 5.07 -35.98
N ASP A 28 44.27 5.71 -34.84
CA ASP A 28 45.62 5.61 -34.26
C ASP A 28 45.74 5.11 -32.82
N LEU A 29 44.65 4.75 -32.14
CA LEU A 29 44.76 4.36 -30.73
C LEU A 29 45.46 3.00 -30.58
N PRO A 30 46.65 2.92 -29.93
CA PRO A 30 47.35 1.65 -29.74
C PRO A 30 46.47 0.64 -29.01
N LYS A 31 46.60 -0.65 -29.35
CA LYS A 31 45.79 -1.75 -28.79
C LYS A 31 45.77 -1.75 -27.25
N SER A 32 46.88 -1.39 -26.62
CA SER A 32 47.01 -1.29 -25.16
C SER A 32 46.13 -0.20 -24.55
N LEU A 33 45.99 0.95 -25.20
CA LEU A 33 45.13 2.04 -24.75
C LEU A 33 43.65 1.73 -25.03
N LYS A 34 43.34 1.11 -26.18
CA LYS A 34 41.97 0.68 -26.50
C LYS A 34 41.44 -0.33 -25.47
N LYS A 35 42.29 -1.25 -25.03
CA LYS A 35 41.95 -2.21 -23.96
C LYS A 35 41.64 -1.50 -22.64
N LYS A 36 42.45 -0.51 -22.23
CA LYS A 36 42.18 0.28 -21.01
C LYS A 36 40.89 1.08 -21.11
N PHE A 37 40.62 1.67 -22.27
CA PHE A 37 39.40 2.43 -22.54
C PHE A 37 38.15 1.54 -22.41
N LEU A 38 38.17 0.35 -23.01
CA LEU A 38 37.10 -0.64 -22.86
C LEU A 38 36.93 -1.12 -21.42
N SER A 39 38.01 -1.27 -20.66
CA SER A 39 37.92 -1.60 -19.22
C SER A 39 37.26 -0.49 -18.41
N LEU A 40 37.51 0.78 -18.72
CA LEU A 40 36.83 1.92 -18.09
C LEU A 40 35.34 1.96 -18.44
N ALA A 41 34.98 1.66 -19.70
CA ALA A 41 33.58 1.51 -20.12
C ALA A 41 32.85 0.48 -19.24
N GLY A 42 33.46 -0.71 -19.07
CA GLY A 42 32.90 -1.77 -18.25
C GLY A 42 32.76 -1.39 -16.77
N LEU A 43 33.70 -0.60 -16.21
CA LEU A 43 33.58 -0.08 -14.84
C LEU A 43 32.41 0.89 -14.69
N LEU A 44 32.19 1.76 -15.69
CA LEU A 44 31.06 2.71 -15.69
C LEU A 44 29.72 1.99 -15.82
N GLU A 45 29.63 0.96 -16.67
CA GLU A 45 28.43 0.13 -16.80
C GLU A 45 28.10 -0.59 -15.49
N ILE A 46 29.11 -1.16 -14.82
CA ILE A 46 28.93 -1.77 -13.50
C ILE A 46 28.45 -0.71 -12.50
N ALA A 47 29.11 0.45 -12.44
CA ALA A 47 28.73 1.52 -11.52
C ALA A 47 27.27 1.97 -11.75
N ASP A 48 26.86 2.14 -13.00
CA ASP A 48 25.48 2.50 -13.36
C ASP A 48 24.46 1.47 -12.86
N ARG A 49 24.74 0.18 -13.09
CA ARG A 49 23.90 -0.91 -12.60
C ARG A 49 23.82 -0.94 -11.07
N GLU A 50 24.94 -0.77 -10.38
CA GLU A 50 24.94 -0.78 -8.91
C GLU A 50 24.20 0.44 -8.34
N PHE A 51 24.33 1.63 -8.95
CA PHE A 51 23.54 2.80 -8.54
C PHE A 51 22.04 2.59 -8.76
N GLN A 52 21.65 1.99 -9.88
CA GLN A 52 20.24 1.63 -10.12
C GLN A 52 19.74 0.62 -9.08
N ALA A 53 20.54 -0.41 -8.77
CA ALA A 53 20.19 -1.40 -7.76
C ALA A 53 19.97 -0.77 -6.38
N ILE A 54 20.83 0.18 -5.98
CA ILE A 54 20.68 0.93 -4.72
C ILE A 54 19.37 1.74 -4.71
N GLN A 55 19.04 2.43 -5.80
CA GLN A 55 17.80 3.19 -5.91
C GLN A 55 16.56 2.28 -5.85
N ASP A 56 16.61 1.14 -6.55
CA ASP A 56 15.54 0.15 -6.54
C ASP A 56 15.34 -0.45 -5.13
N GLU A 57 16.42 -0.68 -4.40
CA GLU A 57 16.39 -1.20 -3.02
C GLU A 57 15.82 -0.18 -2.03
N ASP A 58 16.24 1.10 -2.11
CA ASP A 58 15.66 2.18 -1.29
C ASP A 58 14.16 2.35 -1.57
N ALA A 59 13.76 2.30 -2.85
CA ALA A 59 12.35 2.37 -3.23
C ALA A 59 11.55 1.20 -2.66
N ARG A 60 12.08 -0.03 -2.75
CA ARG A 60 11.46 -1.22 -2.14
C ARG A 60 11.32 -1.09 -0.63
N LEU A 61 12.34 -0.53 0.03
CA LEU A 61 12.34 -0.35 1.47
C LEU A 61 11.26 0.64 1.91
N LYS A 62 11.16 1.79 1.23
CA LYS A 62 10.10 2.78 1.45
C LYS A 62 8.72 2.21 1.19
N SER A 63 8.52 1.49 0.09
CA SER A 63 7.25 0.81 -0.19
C SER A 63 6.88 -0.20 0.89
N SER A 64 7.86 -0.93 1.44
CA SER A 64 7.62 -1.88 2.52
C SER A 64 7.21 -1.20 3.83
N VAL A 65 7.86 -0.10 4.21
CA VAL A 65 7.47 0.68 5.41
C VAL A 65 6.09 1.32 5.21
N LEU A 66 5.79 1.83 4.02
CA LEU A 66 4.50 2.40 3.69
C LEU A 66 3.39 1.35 3.80
N ALA A 67 3.60 0.15 3.27
CA ALA A 67 2.63 -0.94 3.36
C ALA A 67 2.34 -1.35 4.81
N ASP A 68 3.38 -1.48 5.65
CA ASP A 68 3.21 -1.78 7.08
C ASP A 68 2.44 -0.68 7.80
N LEU A 69 2.74 0.59 7.49
CA LEU A 69 2.04 1.74 8.05
C LEU A 69 0.57 1.76 7.65
N GLN A 70 0.28 1.51 6.37
CA GLN A 70 -1.09 1.45 5.87
C GLN A 70 -1.88 0.32 6.53
N ASP A 71 -1.28 -0.87 6.72
CA ASP A 71 -1.92 -2.00 7.40
C ASP A 71 -2.21 -1.70 8.88
N GLU A 72 -1.26 -1.08 9.59
CA GLU A 72 -1.44 -0.67 10.99
C GLU A 72 -2.56 0.36 11.13
N LEU A 73 -2.50 1.45 10.34
CA LEU A 73 -3.53 2.47 10.37
C LEU A 73 -4.90 1.86 10.05
N THR A 74 -5.01 1.10 8.96
CA THR A 74 -6.29 0.48 8.56
C THR A 74 -6.84 -0.42 9.66
N ARG A 75 -6.00 -1.26 10.29
CA ARG A 75 -6.39 -2.09 11.44
C ARG A 75 -6.94 -1.27 12.61
N ASP A 76 -6.29 -0.17 12.94
CA ASP A 76 -6.70 0.69 14.05
C ASP A 76 -8.07 1.33 13.78
N ALA A 77 -8.30 1.91 12.60
CA ALA A 77 -9.61 2.53 12.29
C ALA A 77 -10.74 1.51 12.17
N VAL A 78 -10.48 0.37 11.55
CA VAL A 78 -11.47 -0.72 11.49
C VAL A 78 -11.90 -1.11 12.90
N SER A 79 -10.96 -1.15 13.86
CA SER A 79 -11.25 -1.40 15.28
C SER A 79 -11.98 -0.24 15.97
N GLU A 80 -11.65 1.01 15.66
CA GLU A 80 -12.32 2.21 16.18
C GLU A 80 -13.78 2.32 15.73
N THR A 81 -14.09 2.03 14.46
CA THR A 81 -15.46 2.09 13.93
C THR A 81 -16.40 1.12 14.63
N GLN A 82 -15.90 -0.05 15.05
CA GLN A 82 -16.65 -0.99 15.88
C GLN A 82 -16.96 -0.43 17.29
N ASN A 83 -16.07 0.38 17.85
CA ASN A 83 -16.27 1.01 19.15
C ASN A 83 -17.28 2.18 19.11
N ILE A 84 -17.35 2.93 18.00
CA ILE A 84 -18.32 4.02 17.80
C ILE A 84 -19.77 3.47 17.72
N ALA A 85 -19.96 2.25 17.21
CA ALA A 85 -21.27 1.60 17.27
C ALA A 85 -21.74 1.30 18.72
N THR A 86 -20.83 1.31 19.70
CA THR A 86 -21.12 1.04 21.13
C THR A 86 -21.11 2.28 22.03
N LYS A 87 -20.48 3.37 21.59
CA LYS A 87 -20.48 4.68 22.27
C LYS A 87 -20.91 5.71 21.23
N GLY A 88 -22.09 6.30 21.45
CA GLY A 88 -22.69 7.30 20.57
C GLY A 88 -21.72 8.42 20.16
N PRO A 89 -22.08 9.19 19.11
CA PRO A 89 -21.16 10.01 18.34
C PRO A 89 -20.38 10.96 19.26
N SER A 90 -19.10 10.69 19.48
CA SER A 90 -18.21 11.66 20.09
C SER A 90 -17.84 12.70 19.04
N ASP A 91 -18.03 13.97 19.41
CA ASP A 91 -17.83 15.16 18.60
C ASP A 91 -16.63 15.08 17.63
N GLY A 92 -16.88 15.61 16.42
CA GLY A 92 -16.00 15.55 15.27
C GLY A 92 -14.54 15.82 15.60
N GLN A 93 -13.71 14.78 15.42
CA GLN A 93 -12.26 14.95 15.42
C GLN A 93 -11.85 15.70 14.16
N ASN A 94 -11.31 16.88 14.40
CA ASN A 94 -10.81 17.85 13.46
C ASN A 94 -9.92 17.20 12.39
N VAL A 95 -10.37 17.20 11.12
CA VAL A 95 -9.67 16.56 9.98
C VAL A 95 -8.23 17.06 9.83
N ASN A 96 -7.92 18.30 10.25
CA ASN A 96 -6.58 18.88 10.23
C ASN A 96 -5.64 18.40 11.37
N GLN A 97 -6.12 17.63 12.33
CA GLN A 97 -5.31 16.98 13.38
C GLN A 97 -5.24 15.46 13.20
N ASN A 98 -5.86 14.93 12.15
CA ASN A 98 -5.88 13.51 11.90
C ASN A 98 -4.57 13.05 11.23
N VAL A 99 -3.60 12.69 12.07
CA VAL A 99 -2.30 12.15 11.66
C VAL A 99 -2.45 11.01 10.65
N ARG A 100 -3.46 10.16 10.82
CA ARG A 100 -3.76 9.06 9.88
C ARG A 100 -4.00 9.60 8.47
N ALA A 101 -4.91 10.55 8.30
CA ALA A 101 -5.25 11.10 6.99
C ALA A 101 -4.01 11.70 6.29
N LEU A 102 -3.18 12.44 7.04
CA LEU A 102 -1.94 13.01 6.52
C LEU A 102 -0.95 11.93 6.06
N LEU A 103 -0.77 10.87 6.85
CA LEU A 103 0.09 9.74 6.50
C LEU A 103 -0.41 8.98 5.27
N LEU A 104 -1.71 8.79 5.16
CA LEU A 104 -2.33 8.08 4.03
C LEU A 104 -2.29 8.89 2.72
N GLN A 105 -2.34 10.22 2.82
CA GLN A 105 -2.17 11.13 1.67
C GLN A 105 -0.70 11.36 1.28
N GLY A 106 0.25 10.78 2.02
CA GLY A 106 1.69 11.00 1.81
C GLY A 106 2.18 12.37 2.25
N LEU A 107 1.39 13.12 3.02
CA LEU A 107 1.74 14.43 3.58
C LEU A 107 2.61 14.27 4.83
N PHE A 108 3.75 13.59 4.68
CA PHE A 108 4.60 13.18 5.80
C PHE A 108 5.15 14.36 6.61
N HIS A 109 5.48 15.48 5.97
CA HIS A 109 5.98 16.66 6.68
C HIS A 109 4.92 17.28 7.60
N GLU A 110 3.66 17.30 7.19
CA GLU A 110 2.57 17.78 8.06
C GLU A 110 2.31 16.78 9.18
N ALA A 111 2.35 15.48 8.89
CA ALA A 111 2.23 14.44 9.93
C ALA A 111 3.34 14.56 10.99
N ILE A 112 4.58 14.86 10.59
CA ILE A 112 5.72 15.07 11.50
C ILE A 112 5.44 16.23 12.47
N LYS A 113 4.90 17.36 11.99
CA LYS A 113 4.55 18.50 12.86
C LYS A 113 3.54 18.10 13.94
N ILE A 114 2.52 17.33 13.57
CA ILE A 114 1.53 16.85 14.53
C ILE A 114 2.18 15.87 15.54
N TYR A 115 3.11 15.01 15.10
CA TYR A 115 3.88 14.18 16.02
C TYR A 115 4.74 15.00 16.97
N ASP A 116 5.38 16.07 16.51
CA ASP A 116 6.18 16.95 17.36
C ASP A 116 5.33 17.56 18.48
N GLU A 117 4.13 18.05 18.16
CA GLU A 117 3.17 18.57 19.14
C GLU A 117 2.73 17.50 20.15
N LYS A 118 2.39 16.30 19.67
CA LYS A 118 1.96 15.19 20.54
C LYS A 118 3.09 14.71 21.45
N ILE A 119 4.32 14.64 20.94
CA ILE A 119 5.51 14.24 21.73
C ILE A 119 5.84 15.30 22.78
N ALA A 120 5.65 16.59 22.49
CA ALA A 120 5.81 17.64 23.48
C ALA A 120 4.83 17.49 24.65
N ALA A 121 3.61 17.02 24.38
CA ALA A 121 2.60 16.73 25.41
C ALA A 121 2.85 15.39 26.14
N GLU A 122 3.30 14.36 25.43
CA GLU A 122 3.50 13.00 25.95
C GLU A 122 4.93 12.46 25.66
N PRO A 123 5.99 13.02 26.29
CA PRO A 123 7.38 12.70 25.92
C PRO A 123 7.81 11.25 26.20
N ARG A 124 7.02 10.49 26.95
CA ARG A 124 7.31 9.08 27.30
C ARG A 124 6.53 8.09 26.45
N SER A 125 5.78 8.56 25.45
CA SER A 125 4.99 7.71 24.57
C SER A 125 5.84 7.17 23.43
N TYR A 126 6.40 5.97 23.60
CA TYR A 126 7.27 5.35 22.59
C TYR A 126 6.56 5.11 21.23
N THR A 127 5.23 4.96 21.21
CA THR A 127 4.44 4.78 19.98
C THR A 127 4.43 6.04 19.11
N LEU A 128 4.44 7.23 19.71
CA LEU A 128 4.54 8.50 18.96
C LEU A 128 5.90 8.62 18.26
N TYR A 129 6.98 8.20 18.91
CA TYR A 129 8.30 8.14 18.28
C TYR A 129 8.34 7.13 17.13
N ILE A 130 7.72 5.95 17.27
CA ILE A 130 7.60 4.98 16.16
C ILE A 130 6.83 5.59 14.98
N GLY A 131 5.69 6.25 15.25
CA GLY A 131 4.89 6.90 14.22
C GLY A 131 5.64 8.01 13.48
N ARG A 132 6.37 8.86 14.23
CA ARG A 132 7.23 9.91 13.65
C ARG A 132 8.41 9.33 12.88
N ALA A 133 9.03 8.25 13.36
CA ALA A 133 10.12 7.57 12.67
C ALA A 133 9.70 7.09 11.27
N LYS A 134 8.52 6.48 11.16
CA LYS A 134 7.95 6.06 9.87
C LYS A 134 7.73 7.25 8.94
N ALA A 135 7.14 8.34 9.45
CA ALA A 135 6.90 9.55 8.67
C ALA A 135 8.21 10.20 8.19
N ARG A 136 9.21 10.33 9.07
CA ARG A 136 10.55 10.85 8.75
C ARG A 136 11.23 10.01 7.67
N PHE A 137 11.23 8.69 7.83
CA PHE A 137 11.81 7.79 6.84
C PHE A 137 11.14 7.93 5.47
N LEU A 138 9.80 7.94 5.43
CA LEU A 138 9.04 8.08 4.19
C LEU A 138 9.21 9.48 3.54
N SER A 139 9.50 10.51 4.34
CA SER A 139 9.88 11.85 3.83
C SER A 139 11.33 11.96 3.36
N GLY A 140 12.16 10.92 3.58
CA GLY A 140 13.58 10.90 3.23
C GLY A 140 14.55 11.27 4.37
N ASP A 141 14.03 11.62 5.56
CA ASP A 141 14.83 11.86 6.76
C ASP A 141 15.16 10.55 7.48
N THR A 142 16.11 9.79 6.92
CA THR A 142 16.56 8.52 7.50
C THR A 142 17.30 8.72 8.83
N THR A 143 18.01 9.84 9.00
CA THR A 143 18.76 10.13 10.22
C THR A 143 17.81 10.38 11.38
N GLY A 144 16.84 11.27 11.22
CA GLY A 144 15.84 11.55 12.27
C GLY A 144 14.94 10.35 12.55
N ALA A 145 14.68 9.48 11.56
CA ALA A 145 13.98 8.22 11.78
C ALA A 145 14.78 7.26 12.69
N LYS A 146 16.10 7.16 12.51
CA LYS A 146 16.97 6.33 13.36
C LYS A 146 17.00 6.84 14.80
N GLU A 147 17.10 8.15 14.98
CA GLU A 147 17.07 8.78 16.31
C GLU A 147 15.76 8.45 17.05
N ASP A 148 14.62 8.56 16.36
CA ASP A 148 13.31 8.23 16.95
C ASP A 148 13.16 6.75 17.31
N ILE A 149 13.74 5.84 16.51
CA ILE A 149 13.75 4.40 16.78
C ILE A 149 14.55 4.10 18.05
N GLU A 150 15.73 4.69 18.22
CA GLU A 150 16.53 4.50 19.42
C GLU A 150 15.79 5.03 20.65
N VAL A 151 15.18 6.23 20.57
CA VAL A 151 14.37 6.77 21.67
C VAL A 151 13.18 5.84 22.01
N ALA A 152 12.50 5.29 21.00
CA ALA A 152 11.41 4.36 21.23
C ALA A 152 11.86 3.08 21.94
N LEU A 153 13.03 2.55 21.59
CA LEU A 153 13.62 1.35 22.21
C LEU A 153 14.19 1.62 23.61
N ASP A 154 14.70 2.83 23.86
CA ASP A 154 15.12 3.27 25.19
C ASP A 154 13.93 3.39 26.14
N LEU A 155 12.80 3.92 25.65
CA LEU A 155 11.55 4.00 26.40
C LEU A 155 10.89 2.64 26.60
N ASN A 156 10.96 1.76 25.60
CA ASN A 156 10.43 0.40 25.66
C ASN A 156 11.30 -0.59 24.86
N PRO A 157 12.22 -1.31 25.52
CA PRO A 157 13.07 -2.32 24.87
C PRO A 157 12.27 -3.48 24.24
N ASP A 158 11.04 -3.68 24.70
CA ASP A 158 10.15 -4.73 24.23
C ASP A 158 9.29 -4.36 23.01
N ALA A 159 9.44 -3.13 22.50
CA ALA A 159 8.71 -2.64 21.34
C ALA A 159 9.09 -3.39 20.05
N HIS A 160 8.36 -4.48 19.75
CA HIS A 160 8.57 -5.30 18.54
C HIS A 160 8.50 -4.49 17.25
N VAL A 161 7.57 -3.53 17.15
CA VAL A 161 7.43 -2.67 15.97
C VAL A 161 8.67 -1.80 15.77
N ALA A 162 9.25 -1.24 16.84
CA ALA A 162 10.48 -0.45 16.75
C ALA A 162 11.68 -1.32 16.36
N ARG A 163 11.82 -2.54 16.90
CA ARG A 163 12.88 -3.48 16.50
C ARG A 163 12.77 -3.90 15.04
N ASN A 164 11.56 -4.20 14.57
CA ASN A 164 11.33 -4.56 13.16
C ASN A 164 11.63 -3.37 12.24
N LEU A 165 11.23 -2.16 12.64
CA LEU A 165 11.52 -0.93 11.89
C LEU A 165 13.03 -0.66 11.85
N LYS A 166 13.75 -0.93 12.94
CA LYS A 166 15.23 -0.86 13.02
C LYS A 166 15.90 -1.80 12.03
N VAL A 167 15.53 -3.08 12.04
CA VAL A 167 16.05 -4.10 11.10
C VAL A 167 15.80 -3.65 9.66
N LYS A 168 14.59 -3.20 9.36
CA LYS A 168 14.21 -2.74 8.03
C LYS A 168 15.03 -1.51 7.60
N ILE A 169 14.99 -0.42 8.37
CA ILE A 169 15.60 0.87 7.97
C ILE A 169 17.12 0.89 8.10
N ILE A 170 17.68 0.24 9.12
CA ILE A 170 19.12 0.32 9.43
C ILE A 170 19.89 -0.81 8.75
N GLU A 171 19.37 -2.03 8.78
CA GLU A 171 20.06 -3.20 8.23
C GLU A 171 19.73 -3.43 6.75
N GLY A 172 18.73 -2.74 6.22
CA GLY A 172 18.29 -2.84 4.82
C GLY A 172 17.52 -4.14 4.53
N ASP A 173 17.10 -4.87 5.58
CA ASP A 173 16.42 -6.15 5.37
C ASP A 173 14.95 -5.93 5.00
N VAL A 174 14.68 -5.94 3.69
CA VAL A 174 13.31 -5.94 3.15
C VAL A 174 12.67 -7.32 3.24
N ARG A 175 13.33 -8.35 3.80
CA ARG A 175 12.65 -9.63 4.04
C ARG A 175 11.42 -9.36 4.90
N ALA A 176 10.28 -9.48 4.24
CA ALA A 176 8.98 -9.42 4.87
C ALA A 176 8.96 -10.41 6.05
N ILE A 177 8.09 -10.12 7.02
CA ILE A 177 7.63 -11.08 8.04
C ILE A 177 7.75 -12.48 7.45
N PRO A 178 8.53 -13.41 8.05
CA PRO A 178 8.76 -14.71 7.45
C PRO A 178 7.40 -15.30 7.14
N LEU A 179 7.05 -15.35 5.85
CA LEU A 179 5.88 -16.10 5.42
C LEU A 179 6.18 -17.51 5.88
N THR A 180 5.37 -18.03 6.81
CA THR A 180 5.55 -19.40 7.27
C THR A 180 5.36 -20.39 6.12
N ASN A 181 4.85 -19.91 4.97
CA ASN A 181 4.43 -20.68 3.80
C ASN A 181 3.51 -21.84 4.23
N ASP A 182 2.75 -21.61 5.30
CA ASP A 182 1.77 -22.55 5.81
C ASP A 182 0.47 -22.37 5.04
N VAL A 183 0.41 -23.05 3.91
CA VAL A 183 -0.75 -23.03 3.00
C VAL A 183 -2.03 -23.48 3.72
N ALA A 184 -1.92 -24.38 4.70
CA ALA A 184 -3.07 -24.87 5.46
C ALA A 184 -3.61 -23.78 6.40
N LEU A 185 -2.72 -23.10 7.12
CA LEU A 185 -3.06 -21.95 7.96
C LEU A 185 -3.62 -20.79 7.13
N ALA A 186 -2.96 -20.45 6.02
CA ALA A 186 -3.42 -19.40 5.11
C ALA A 186 -4.85 -19.66 4.60
N ARG A 187 -5.14 -20.91 4.20
CA ARG A 187 -6.48 -21.32 3.77
C ARG A 187 -7.48 -21.26 4.91
N SER A 188 -7.14 -21.79 6.09
CA SER A 188 -8.00 -21.78 7.27
C SER A 188 -8.39 -20.36 7.68
N LYS A 189 -7.41 -19.45 7.73
CA LYS A 189 -7.61 -18.04 8.05
C LYS A 189 -8.45 -17.32 6.99
N THR A 190 -8.24 -17.61 5.71
CA THR A 190 -9.09 -17.06 4.64
C THR A 190 -10.56 -17.50 4.79
N HIS A 191 -10.81 -18.76 5.15
CA HIS A 191 -12.17 -19.25 5.38
C HIS A 191 -12.82 -18.60 6.60
N ALA A 192 -12.08 -18.43 7.70
CA ALA A 192 -12.54 -17.71 8.87
C ALA A 192 -12.87 -16.24 8.55
N GLY A 193 -12.03 -15.58 7.74
CA GLY A 193 -12.28 -14.23 7.25
C GLY A 193 -13.55 -14.12 6.42
N ASN A 194 -13.77 -15.06 5.49
CA ASN A 194 -14.99 -15.09 4.69
C ASN A 194 -16.26 -15.30 5.54
N ALA A 195 -16.19 -16.13 6.57
CA ALA A 195 -17.31 -16.33 7.50
C ALA A 195 -17.60 -15.05 8.30
N ALA A 196 -16.57 -14.44 8.89
CA ALA A 196 -16.69 -13.18 9.60
C ALA A 196 -17.25 -12.05 8.71
N LEU A 197 -16.78 -11.96 7.46
CA LEU A 197 -17.23 -10.96 6.49
C LEU A 197 -18.73 -11.13 6.21
N ARG A 198 -19.19 -12.37 5.95
CA ARG A 198 -20.61 -12.70 5.77
C ARG A 198 -21.45 -12.31 6.99
N ASP A 199 -20.89 -12.38 8.18
CA ASP A 199 -21.55 -12.04 9.43
C ASP A 199 -21.53 -10.55 9.77
N GLY A 200 -21.05 -9.71 8.85
CA GLY A 200 -20.93 -8.28 9.07
C GLY A 200 -19.80 -7.91 10.03
N MET A 201 -18.96 -8.88 10.43
CA MET A 201 -17.84 -8.68 11.34
C MET A 201 -16.60 -8.23 10.55
N GLY A 202 -16.67 -7.05 9.94
CA GLY A 202 -15.60 -6.50 9.09
C GLY A 202 -14.23 -6.44 9.79
N VAL A 203 -14.20 -6.09 11.08
CA VAL A 203 -12.96 -6.07 11.88
C VAL A 203 -12.33 -7.45 12.02
N ALA A 204 -13.12 -8.43 12.44
CA ALA A 204 -12.63 -9.81 12.57
C ALA A 204 -12.20 -10.37 11.20
N ALA A 205 -12.93 -10.06 10.13
CA ALA A 205 -12.57 -10.44 8.78
C ALA A 205 -11.19 -9.86 8.38
N TYR A 206 -10.95 -8.58 8.65
CA TYR A 206 -9.66 -7.93 8.37
C TYR A 206 -8.49 -8.60 9.09
N GLU A 207 -8.67 -8.95 10.37
CA GLU A 207 -7.65 -9.66 11.15
C GLU A 207 -7.37 -11.05 10.58
N PHE A 208 -8.42 -11.81 10.25
CA PHE A 208 -8.25 -13.12 9.63
C PHE A 208 -7.54 -13.06 8.28
N TYR A 209 -7.84 -12.06 7.44
CA TYR A 209 -7.13 -11.88 6.18
C TYR A 209 -5.68 -11.41 6.38
N SER A 210 -5.40 -10.61 7.41
CA SER A 210 -4.04 -10.24 7.81
C SER A 210 -3.23 -11.46 8.23
N ASP A 211 -3.81 -12.34 9.04
CA ASP A 211 -3.19 -13.60 9.44
C ASP A 211 -2.98 -14.55 8.24
N ALA A 212 -3.94 -14.62 7.32
CA ALA A 212 -3.81 -15.42 6.11
C ALA A 212 -2.63 -14.94 5.25
N GLN A 213 -2.49 -13.62 5.06
CA GLN A 213 -1.38 -13.03 4.33
C GLN A 213 -0.04 -13.36 5.00
N LYS A 214 0.08 -13.21 6.33
CA LYS A 214 1.28 -13.59 7.09
C LYS A 214 1.62 -15.07 6.96
N ALA A 215 0.62 -15.94 6.82
CA ALA A 215 0.81 -17.38 6.61
C ALA A 215 1.22 -17.76 5.16
N GLY A 216 1.25 -16.80 4.23
CA GLY A 216 1.65 -17.01 2.84
C GLY A 216 0.50 -16.97 1.83
N ALA A 217 -0.67 -16.46 2.21
CA ALA A 217 -1.73 -16.19 1.24
C ALA A 217 -1.24 -15.15 0.20
N SER A 218 -1.70 -15.32 -1.04
CA SER A 218 -1.37 -14.42 -2.14
C SER A 218 -1.74 -12.98 -1.80
N VAL A 219 -0.77 -12.08 -1.99
CA VAL A 219 -0.89 -10.65 -1.65
C VAL A 219 -2.04 -9.99 -2.40
N PRO A 220 -2.20 -10.15 -3.74
CA PRO A 220 -3.37 -9.65 -4.44
C PRO A 220 -4.70 -10.06 -3.80
N PHE A 221 -4.92 -11.35 -3.56
CA PHE A 221 -6.18 -11.82 -2.97
C PHE A 221 -6.38 -11.29 -1.54
N SER A 222 -5.30 -11.18 -0.76
CA SER A 222 -5.34 -10.66 0.60
C SER A 222 -5.74 -9.19 0.63
N ILE A 223 -5.21 -8.36 -0.28
CA ILE A 223 -5.56 -6.94 -0.40
C ILE A 223 -7.04 -6.78 -0.76
N THR A 224 -7.55 -7.52 -1.76
CA THR A 224 -8.98 -7.48 -2.13
C THR A 224 -9.88 -7.90 -0.97
N ASN A 225 -9.50 -8.95 -0.24
CA ASN A 225 -10.24 -9.44 0.91
C ASN A 225 -10.25 -8.43 2.07
N LYS A 226 -9.11 -7.80 2.36
CA LYS A 226 -9.01 -6.72 3.34
C LYS A 226 -9.82 -5.49 2.93
N ALA A 227 -9.85 -5.13 1.65
CA ALA A 227 -10.65 -4.01 1.16
C ALA A 227 -12.15 -4.27 1.39
N MET A 228 -12.64 -5.48 1.09
CA MET A 228 -14.02 -5.89 1.42
C MET A 228 -14.30 -5.80 2.92
N ALA A 229 -13.36 -6.26 3.76
CA ALA A 229 -13.48 -6.17 5.21
C ALA A 229 -13.57 -4.71 5.69
N CYS A 230 -12.79 -3.81 5.09
CA CYS A 230 -12.87 -2.37 5.37
C CYS A 230 -14.22 -1.76 4.98
N LEU A 231 -14.77 -2.11 3.81
CA LEU A 231 -16.10 -1.66 3.39
C LEU A 231 -17.18 -2.10 4.39
N VAL A 232 -17.15 -3.36 4.82
CA VAL A 232 -18.11 -3.90 5.81
C VAL A 232 -17.93 -3.26 7.19
N ALA A 233 -16.69 -2.95 7.58
CA ALA A 233 -16.37 -2.28 8.83
C ALA A 233 -16.63 -0.76 8.82
N GLY A 234 -16.90 -0.16 7.65
CA GLY A 234 -17.07 1.28 7.50
C GLY A 234 -15.78 2.10 7.38
N ASP A 235 -14.60 1.46 7.27
CA ASP A 235 -13.33 2.16 6.99
C ASP A 235 -13.16 2.38 5.47
N TYR A 236 -13.91 3.34 4.94
CA TYR A 236 -13.90 3.64 3.50
C TYR A 236 -12.56 4.20 3.01
N GLU A 237 -11.84 4.93 3.87
CA GLU A 237 -10.51 5.43 3.55
C GLU A 237 -9.51 4.27 3.40
N GLY A 238 -9.48 3.36 4.36
CA GLY A 238 -8.65 2.14 4.30
C GLY A 238 -9.01 1.25 3.11
N ALA A 239 -10.30 1.09 2.81
CA ALA A 239 -10.77 0.37 1.62
C ALA A 239 -10.20 1.00 0.33
N LYS A 240 -10.27 2.33 0.20
CA LYS A 240 -9.75 3.05 -0.97
C LYS A 240 -8.25 2.82 -1.16
N ILE A 241 -7.45 2.93 -0.10
CA ILE A 241 -6.00 2.77 -0.18
C ILE A 241 -5.60 1.37 -0.61
N LEU A 242 -6.26 0.35 -0.06
CA LEU A 242 -6.03 -1.03 -0.46
C LEU A 242 -6.36 -1.23 -1.94
N LEU A 243 -7.45 -0.65 -2.43
CA LEU A 243 -7.83 -0.71 -3.84
C LEU A 243 -6.87 0.09 -4.74
N ASP A 244 -6.35 1.24 -4.29
CA ASP A 244 -5.39 2.08 -5.04
C ASP A 244 -4.01 1.41 -5.14
N SER A 245 -3.66 0.55 -4.18
CA SER A 245 -2.40 -0.22 -4.19
C SER A 245 -2.34 -1.27 -5.31
N PHE A 246 -3.47 -1.55 -5.97
CA PHE A 246 -3.57 -2.55 -7.03
C PHE A 246 -3.27 -1.97 -8.41
N ARG A 247 -2.41 -2.65 -9.15
CA ARG A 247 -2.33 -2.45 -10.61
C ARG A 247 -3.39 -3.32 -11.28
N VAL A 248 -4.50 -2.72 -11.68
CA VAL A 248 -5.59 -3.44 -12.36
C VAL A 248 -5.14 -3.89 -13.75
N ILE A 249 -5.30 -5.19 -14.04
CA ILE A 249 -5.17 -5.75 -15.39
C ILE A 249 -6.57 -5.83 -15.99
N TYR A 250 -6.90 -4.85 -16.84
CA TYR A 250 -8.21 -4.75 -17.49
C TYR A 250 -8.55 -6.00 -18.33
N GLY A 251 -9.84 -6.28 -18.46
CA GLY A 251 -10.34 -7.45 -19.20
C GLY A 251 -10.23 -8.78 -18.46
N THR A 252 -9.95 -8.77 -17.15
CA THR A 252 -9.94 -9.97 -16.30
C THR A 252 -11.15 -9.99 -15.36
N PRO A 253 -11.64 -11.17 -14.92
CA PRO A 253 -12.67 -11.23 -13.87
C PRO A 253 -12.25 -10.52 -12.57
N ALA A 254 -10.94 -10.51 -12.27
CA ALA A 254 -10.40 -9.78 -11.13
C ALA A 254 -10.55 -8.25 -11.28
N ALA A 255 -10.45 -7.70 -12.50
CA ALA A 255 -10.69 -6.28 -12.74
C ALA A 255 -12.16 -5.90 -12.47
N ILE A 256 -13.12 -6.75 -12.87
CA ILE A 256 -14.53 -6.56 -12.57
C ILE A 256 -14.77 -6.58 -11.05
N ASN A 257 -14.13 -7.50 -10.31
CA ASN A 257 -14.20 -7.53 -8.86
C ASN A 257 -13.70 -6.22 -8.23
N ILE A 258 -12.53 -5.72 -8.66
CA ILE A 258 -11.97 -4.47 -8.15
C ILE A 258 -12.87 -3.28 -8.49
N GLN A 259 -13.38 -3.24 -9.73
CA GLN A 259 -14.29 -2.19 -10.17
C GLN A 259 -15.58 -2.18 -9.34
N ALA A 260 -16.16 -3.35 -9.06
CA ALA A 260 -17.32 -3.47 -8.19
C ALA A 260 -17.04 -2.95 -6.77
N LEU A 261 -15.87 -3.23 -6.20
CA LEU A 261 -15.49 -2.70 -4.87
C LEU A 261 -15.33 -1.18 -4.88
N TYR A 262 -14.78 -0.58 -5.94
CA TYR A 262 -14.75 0.88 -6.08
C TYR A 262 -16.15 1.48 -6.26
N THR A 263 -17.05 0.81 -6.99
CA THR A 263 -18.44 1.24 -7.14
C THR A 263 -19.14 1.22 -5.80
N LEU A 264 -19.00 0.13 -5.02
CA LEU A 264 -19.52 0.04 -3.65
C LEU A 264 -18.96 1.15 -2.75
N LEU A 265 -17.65 1.38 -2.79
CA LEU A 265 -17.01 2.48 -2.06
C LEU A 265 -17.66 3.83 -2.40
N SER A 266 -17.83 4.13 -3.69
CA SER A 266 -18.40 5.39 -4.17
C SER A 266 -19.87 5.56 -3.73
N CYS A 267 -20.63 4.46 -3.76
CA CYS A 267 -22.01 4.43 -3.27
C CYS A 267 -22.10 4.71 -1.76
N LEU A 268 -21.18 4.14 -0.96
CA LEU A 268 -21.13 4.25 0.50
C LEU A 268 -20.58 5.60 1.00
N THR A 269 -19.82 6.31 0.18
CA THR A 269 -19.26 7.63 0.50
C THR A 269 -20.01 8.79 -0.16
N ASP A 270 -21.18 8.53 -0.77
CA ASP A 270 -21.96 9.54 -1.51
C ASP A 270 -21.14 10.29 -2.58
N ALA A 271 -20.19 9.59 -3.22
CA ALA A 271 -19.34 10.19 -4.24
C ALA A 271 -20.14 10.55 -5.48
N VAL A 272 -19.94 11.75 -6.04
CA VAL A 272 -20.77 12.30 -7.14
C VAL A 272 -20.83 11.39 -8.37
N ASP A 273 -19.82 10.54 -8.58
CA ASP A 273 -19.69 9.66 -9.74
C ASP A 273 -20.34 8.27 -9.57
N TRP A 274 -20.99 7.95 -8.44
CA TRP A 274 -21.46 6.59 -8.16
C TRP A 274 -22.37 6.00 -9.26
N GLU A 275 -23.27 6.79 -9.85
CA GLU A 275 -24.15 6.35 -10.95
C GLU A 275 -23.35 5.96 -12.21
N ALA A 276 -22.36 6.79 -12.57
CA ALA A 276 -21.49 6.54 -13.71
C ALA A 276 -20.68 5.26 -13.50
N ARG A 277 -20.22 5.00 -12.27
CA ARG A 277 -19.47 3.77 -11.94
C ARG A 277 -20.32 2.51 -12.02
N ILE A 278 -21.62 2.57 -11.74
CA ILE A 278 -22.55 1.44 -11.94
C ILE A 278 -22.70 1.16 -13.44
N ALA A 279 -22.90 2.20 -14.26
CA ALA A 279 -23.00 2.04 -15.71
C ALA A 279 -21.70 1.46 -16.33
N ASP A 280 -20.54 1.94 -15.91
CA ASP A 280 -19.25 1.43 -16.37
C ASP A 280 -19.01 -0.02 -15.94
N LEU A 281 -19.50 -0.40 -14.75
CA LEU A 281 -19.41 -1.78 -14.24
C LEU A 281 -20.26 -2.71 -15.10
N GLN A 282 -21.50 -2.35 -15.37
CA GLN A 282 -22.40 -3.13 -16.23
C GLN A 282 -21.78 -3.36 -17.61
N LYS A 283 -21.26 -2.29 -18.22
CA LYS A 283 -20.57 -2.38 -19.52
C LYS A 283 -19.38 -3.34 -19.47
N SER A 284 -18.59 -3.31 -18.40
CA SER A 284 -17.41 -4.18 -18.25
C SER A 284 -17.78 -5.65 -18.11
N VAL A 285 -18.91 -5.96 -17.47
CA VAL A 285 -19.47 -7.32 -17.39
C VAL A 285 -19.95 -7.79 -18.78
N GLU A 286 -20.70 -6.95 -19.48
CA GLU A 286 -21.22 -7.22 -20.83
C GLU A 286 -20.09 -7.47 -21.84
N GLU A 287 -19.05 -6.63 -21.84
CA GLU A 287 -17.88 -6.76 -22.72
C GLU A 287 -17.08 -8.05 -22.45
N LYS A 288 -17.04 -8.50 -21.20
CA LYS A 288 -16.27 -9.69 -20.81
C LYS A 288 -17.02 -10.98 -21.17
N GLY A 289 -18.34 -11.02 -20.98
CA GLY A 289 -19.25 -12.09 -21.41
C GLY A 289 -19.13 -13.44 -20.67
N ASP A 290 -18.04 -13.71 -19.96
CA ASP A 290 -17.79 -14.94 -19.18
C ASP A 290 -17.60 -14.69 -17.67
N PHE A 291 -18.03 -13.53 -17.16
CA PHE A 291 -17.94 -13.23 -15.74
C PHE A 291 -19.03 -13.96 -14.94
N GLU A 292 -18.60 -14.86 -14.05
CA GLU A 292 -19.51 -15.59 -13.15
C GLU A 292 -19.46 -15.01 -11.73
N MET A 293 -20.51 -14.25 -11.35
CA MET A 293 -20.62 -13.65 -10.01
C MET A 293 -20.53 -14.69 -8.87
N GLN A 294 -20.99 -15.92 -9.10
CA GLN A 294 -20.97 -16.99 -8.08
C GLN A 294 -19.56 -17.50 -7.75
N LEU A 295 -18.60 -17.33 -8.67
CA LEU A 295 -17.19 -17.68 -8.47
C LEU A 295 -16.36 -16.51 -7.92
N SER A 296 -16.98 -15.33 -7.82
CA SER A 296 -16.38 -14.12 -7.26
C SER A 296 -16.53 -14.06 -5.74
N PRO A 297 -15.65 -13.34 -5.02
CA PRO A 297 -15.86 -13.04 -3.60
C PRO A 297 -17.00 -12.02 -3.34
N LEU A 298 -17.54 -11.37 -4.38
CA LEU A 298 -18.54 -10.30 -4.26
C LEU A 298 -19.83 -10.69 -3.51
N PRO A 299 -20.39 -11.91 -3.64
CA PRO A 299 -21.54 -12.31 -2.83
C PRO A 299 -21.28 -12.25 -1.31
N ILE A 300 -20.05 -12.55 -0.87
CA ILE A 300 -19.71 -12.56 0.57
C ILE A 300 -19.75 -11.14 1.14
N VAL A 301 -19.17 -10.17 0.42
CA VAL A 301 -19.21 -8.76 0.85
C VAL A 301 -20.63 -8.18 0.76
N LYS A 302 -21.46 -8.63 -0.19
CA LYS A 302 -22.89 -8.29 -0.25
C LYS A 302 -23.60 -8.66 1.04
N GLU A 303 -23.48 -9.93 1.46
CA GLU A 303 -24.12 -10.44 2.67
C GLU A 303 -23.64 -9.67 3.92
N GLY A 304 -22.35 -9.32 3.97
CA GLY A 304 -21.79 -8.50 5.04
C GLY A 304 -22.36 -7.08 5.09
N LEU A 305 -22.40 -6.40 3.94
CA LEU A 305 -22.92 -5.03 3.83
C LEU A 305 -24.43 -4.95 4.12
N GLU A 306 -25.22 -5.94 3.71
CA GLU A 306 -26.65 -6.01 4.03
C GLU A 306 -26.92 -6.08 5.54
N LYS A 307 -25.97 -6.60 6.33
CA LYS A 307 -26.05 -6.65 7.79
C LYS A 307 -25.57 -5.36 8.47
N THR A 308 -24.60 -4.66 7.89
CA THR A 308 -23.97 -3.48 8.54
C THR A 308 -24.52 -2.14 8.06
N VAL A 309 -25.01 -2.05 6.83
CA VAL A 309 -25.50 -0.80 6.24
C VAL A 309 -26.99 -0.61 6.54
N ILE A 310 -27.29 0.37 7.39
CA ILE A 310 -28.66 0.65 7.86
C ILE A 310 -29.36 1.67 6.94
N ASP A 311 -28.60 2.61 6.37
CA ASP A 311 -29.13 3.66 5.50
C ASP A 311 -29.87 3.07 4.29
N ALA A 312 -31.07 3.59 4.02
CA ALA A 312 -31.94 3.04 2.99
C ALA A 312 -31.45 3.37 1.57
N GLU A 313 -30.83 4.53 1.40
CA GLU A 313 -30.32 4.99 0.13
C GLU A 313 -29.02 4.25 -0.23
N HIS A 314 -28.10 4.08 0.71
CA HIS A 314 -26.92 3.22 0.53
C HIS A 314 -27.32 1.78 0.23
N ARG A 315 -28.33 1.21 0.91
CA ARG A 315 -28.84 -0.14 0.58
C ARG A 315 -29.41 -0.24 -0.84
N ARG A 316 -30.14 0.78 -1.30
CA ARG A 316 -30.63 0.85 -2.69
C ARG A 316 -29.47 0.82 -3.68
N ARG A 317 -28.46 1.67 -3.48
CA ARG A 317 -27.28 1.77 -4.37
C ARG A 317 -26.43 0.50 -4.37
N ILE A 318 -26.30 -0.17 -3.23
CA ILE A 318 -25.67 -1.49 -3.14
C ILE A 318 -26.45 -2.49 -4.01
N ALA A 319 -27.78 -2.54 -3.88
CA ALA A 319 -28.61 -3.43 -4.68
C ALA A 319 -28.48 -3.16 -6.19
N GLU A 320 -28.41 -1.90 -6.61
CA GLU A 320 -28.16 -1.50 -8.00
C GLU A 320 -26.77 -1.94 -8.50
N THR A 321 -25.75 -1.78 -7.66
CA THR A 321 -24.39 -2.25 -7.96
C THR A 321 -24.36 -3.75 -8.22
N PHE A 322 -25.07 -4.54 -7.41
CA PHE A 322 -25.17 -5.99 -7.61
C PHE A 322 -26.13 -6.38 -8.75
N GLY A 323 -27.08 -5.52 -9.09
CA GLY A 323 -27.90 -5.68 -10.30
C GLY A 323 -27.09 -5.51 -11.58
N ALA A 324 -26.10 -4.61 -11.59
CA ALA A 324 -25.18 -4.44 -12.73
C ALA A 324 -24.20 -5.61 -12.93
N LEU A 325 -24.11 -6.54 -11.95
CA LEU A 325 -23.19 -7.69 -11.96
C LEU A 325 -23.84 -9.00 -12.43
N GLY A 326 -25.17 -9.05 -12.55
CA GLY A 326 -25.94 -10.28 -12.84
C GLY A 326 -26.84 -10.13 -14.05
#